data_AF-A0A8C6RL00-F1
#
_entry.id   AF-A0A8C6RL00-F1
#
_cell.length_a   1.000
_cell.length_b   1.000
_cell.length_c   1.000
_cell.angle_alpha   90.00
_cell.angle_beta   90.00
_cell.angle_gamma   90.00
#
_symmetry.space_group_name_H-M   'P 1'
#
loop_
_entity.id
_entity.type
_entity.pdbx_description
1 polymer ?
#
loop_
_entity_poly.entity_id
_entity_poly.type
_entity_poly.pdbx_seq_one_letter_code
_entity_poly.pdbx_strand_id
1 'polypeptide(L)'
;MPNWGGGKKCGVCQKTVYFAEEVQCEGHSFHKSCFLCMVCKKNLDSTTVAVHGEEIYCKSCYGKKYGPKGYGYGQGAGTLSTDKGESLGIKHEEAPGHRPTTNPNASKFAQKIGGSERCPRCSQAVYAAEKVIGAGKSWHKSCFRCAKCGKGLESTTLADKDGEIYCKGCYAKNFGPKGFGFGQGAGALVHSE
;
A
#
# COMPACT_ATOMS: atom_id res chain seq x y z
N MET A 1 -9.68 -25.57 -56.16
CA MET A 1 -9.68 -26.45 -54.98
C MET A 1 -10.54 -25.82 -53.90
N PRO A 2 -11.47 -26.54 -53.23
CA PRO A 2 -12.21 -25.96 -52.11
C PRO A 2 -11.28 -25.87 -50.89
N ASN A 3 -11.05 -24.65 -50.40
CA ASN A 3 -10.28 -24.38 -49.19
C ASN A 3 -11.09 -24.84 -47.96
N TRP A 4 -10.78 -26.01 -47.42
CA TRP A 4 -11.27 -26.46 -46.11
C TRP A 4 -10.57 -25.68 -44.99
N GLY A 5 -11.00 -24.44 -44.78
CA GLY A 5 -10.50 -23.56 -43.73
C GLY A 5 -11.37 -23.56 -42.47
N GLY A 6 -11.53 -24.72 -41.82
CA GLY A 6 -12.27 -24.85 -40.56
C GLY A 6 -11.43 -24.41 -39.35
N GLY A 7 -11.07 -23.14 -39.27
CA GLY A 7 -10.29 -22.59 -38.15
C GLY A 7 -11.18 -22.07 -37.00
N LYS A 8 -10.67 -22.13 -35.76
CA LYS A 8 -11.29 -21.45 -34.61
C LYS A 8 -11.39 -19.95 -34.89
N LYS A 9 -12.49 -19.30 -34.50
CA LYS A 9 -12.68 -17.86 -34.67
C LYS A 9 -12.22 -17.11 -33.43
N CYS A 10 -11.69 -15.90 -33.62
CA CYS A 10 -11.29 -15.04 -32.53
C CYS A 10 -12.52 -14.49 -31.80
N GLY A 11 -12.60 -14.64 -30.47
CA GLY A 11 -13.69 -14.06 -29.68
C GLY A 11 -13.76 -12.52 -29.72
N VAL A 12 -12.69 -11.83 -30.11
CA VAL A 12 -12.63 -10.35 -30.16
C VAL A 12 -12.87 -9.82 -31.58
N CYS A 13 -12.14 -10.31 -32.58
CA CYS A 13 -12.20 -9.77 -33.95
C CYS A 13 -12.95 -10.67 -34.94
N GLN A 14 -13.45 -11.82 -34.51
CA GLN A 14 -14.20 -12.82 -35.28
C GLN A 14 -13.49 -13.41 -36.52
N LYS A 15 -12.26 -13.00 -36.80
CA LYS A 15 -11.40 -13.58 -37.84
C LYS A 15 -10.88 -14.95 -37.43
N THR A 16 -10.58 -15.80 -38.41
CA THR A 16 -9.98 -17.11 -38.18
C THR A 16 -8.62 -16.96 -37.50
N VAL A 17 -8.39 -17.76 -36.47
CA VAL A 17 -7.13 -17.83 -35.76
C VAL A 17 -6.41 -19.08 -36.22
N TYR A 18 -5.19 -18.92 -36.72
CA TYR A 18 -4.32 -20.03 -37.08
C TYR A 18 -3.61 -20.55 -35.83
N PHE A 19 -3.30 -21.85 -35.81
CA PHE A 19 -2.66 -22.53 -34.68
C PHE A 19 -1.37 -21.83 -34.19
N ALA A 20 -0.61 -21.20 -35.09
CA ALA A 20 0.64 -20.50 -34.75
C ALA A 20 0.44 -19.20 -33.92
N GLU A 21 -0.73 -18.57 -34.03
CA GLU A 21 -1.02 -17.27 -33.40
C GLU A 21 -2.16 -17.36 -32.38
N GLU A 22 -2.65 -18.57 -32.09
CA GLU A 22 -3.76 -18.78 -31.18
C GLU A 22 -3.33 -18.73 -29.72
N VAL A 23 -4.15 -18.03 -28.94
CA VAL A 23 -4.15 -18.06 -27.49
C VAL A 23 -5.50 -18.61 -27.08
N GLN A 24 -5.50 -19.76 -26.40
CA GLN A 24 -6.71 -20.40 -25.92
C GLN A 24 -6.98 -19.99 -24.48
N CYS A 25 -8.21 -19.55 -24.20
CA CYS A 25 -8.66 -19.20 -22.87
C CYS A 25 -10.12 -19.61 -22.70
N GLU A 26 -10.40 -20.48 -21.72
CA GLU A 26 -11.75 -20.92 -21.35
C GLU A 26 -12.63 -21.36 -22.54
N GLY A 27 -12.05 -22.16 -23.45
CA GLY A 27 -12.73 -22.70 -24.62
C GLY A 27 -12.78 -21.78 -25.85
N HIS A 28 -12.36 -20.53 -25.72
CA HIS A 28 -12.30 -19.55 -26.79
C HIS A 28 -10.86 -19.37 -27.32
N SER A 29 -10.71 -19.18 -28.63
CA SER A 29 -9.43 -18.85 -29.26
C SER A 29 -9.34 -17.35 -29.53
N PHE A 30 -8.18 -16.77 -29.31
CA PHE A 30 -7.88 -15.36 -29.56
C PHE A 30 -6.56 -15.23 -30.32
N HIS A 31 -6.38 -14.16 -31.11
CA HIS A 31 -5.05 -13.82 -31.62
C HIS A 31 -4.18 -13.30 -30.48
N LYS A 32 -2.87 -13.54 -30.52
CA LYS A 32 -1.90 -12.89 -29.59
C LYS A 32 -2.05 -11.37 -29.51
N SER A 33 -2.35 -10.72 -30.64
CA SER A 33 -2.59 -9.27 -30.72
C SER A 33 -3.97 -8.85 -30.20
N CYS A 34 -4.95 -9.75 -30.22
CA CYS A 34 -6.30 -9.49 -29.72
C CYS A 34 -6.47 -9.88 -28.24
N PHE A 35 -5.47 -10.54 -27.64
CA PHE A 35 -5.48 -10.97 -26.25
C PHE A 35 -5.12 -9.80 -25.32
N LEU A 36 -6.00 -8.80 -25.29
CA LEU A 36 -5.86 -7.56 -24.54
C LEU A 36 -7.01 -7.44 -23.54
N CYS A 37 -6.72 -6.83 -22.39
CA CYS A 37 -7.76 -6.48 -21.43
C CYS A 37 -8.74 -5.48 -22.02
N MET A 38 -10.04 -5.74 -21.96
CA MET A 38 -11.05 -4.82 -22.49
C MET A 38 -11.12 -3.47 -21.76
N VAL A 39 -10.64 -3.42 -20.51
CA VAL A 39 -10.65 -2.19 -19.70
C VAL A 39 -9.39 -1.34 -19.91
N CYS A 40 -8.21 -1.93 -19.70
CA CYS A 40 -6.95 -1.19 -19.73
C CYS A 40 -6.15 -1.34 -21.03
N LYS A 41 -6.66 -2.15 -21.98
CA LYS A 41 -6.03 -2.47 -23.28
C LYS A 41 -4.60 -3.01 -23.19
N LYS A 42 -4.17 -3.44 -22.00
CA LYS A 42 -2.87 -4.08 -21.79
C LYS A 42 -2.91 -5.50 -22.32
N ASN A 43 -1.82 -5.94 -22.95
CA ASN A 43 -1.61 -7.34 -23.29
C ASN A 43 -1.77 -8.22 -22.05
N LEU A 44 -2.57 -9.25 -22.20
CA LEU A 44 -2.73 -10.29 -21.20
C LEU A 44 -1.80 -11.45 -21.55
N ASP A 45 -1.47 -12.22 -20.54
CA ASP A 45 -0.77 -13.49 -20.68
C ASP A 45 -1.65 -14.60 -20.11
N SER A 46 -1.38 -15.84 -20.51
CA SER A 46 -2.20 -17.02 -20.16
C SER A 46 -2.38 -17.20 -18.65
N THR A 47 -1.51 -16.60 -17.83
CA THR A 47 -1.53 -16.70 -16.36
C THR A 47 -2.25 -15.53 -15.67
N THR A 48 -2.40 -14.36 -16.30
CA THR A 48 -2.94 -13.14 -15.64
C THR A 48 -4.30 -12.68 -16.16
N VAL A 49 -4.86 -13.41 -17.12
CA VAL A 49 -6.21 -13.23 -17.64
C VAL A 49 -7.26 -13.69 -16.64
N ALA A 50 -8.35 -12.92 -16.55
CA ALA A 50 -9.58 -13.31 -15.90
C ALA A 50 -10.72 -13.13 -16.90
N VAL A 51 -11.53 -14.16 -17.09
CA VAL A 51 -12.66 -14.15 -18.02
C VAL A 51 -13.94 -13.90 -17.23
N HIS A 52 -14.83 -13.07 -17.77
CA HIS A 52 -16.18 -12.89 -17.23
C HIS A 52 -17.17 -12.97 -18.39
N GLY A 53 -17.81 -14.13 -18.59
CA GLY A 53 -18.65 -14.38 -19.77
C GLY A 53 -17.80 -14.48 -21.04
N GLU A 54 -18.13 -13.71 -22.07
CA GLU A 54 -17.38 -13.65 -23.35
C GLU A 54 -16.25 -12.59 -23.35
N GLU A 55 -16.05 -11.87 -22.26
CA GLU A 55 -15.09 -10.77 -22.18
C GLU A 55 -13.86 -11.13 -21.34
N ILE A 56 -12.68 -10.66 -21.80
CA ILE A 56 -11.39 -10.91 -21.14
C ILE A 56 -10.86 -9.66 -20.43
N TYR A 57 -10.37 -9.87 -19.21
CA TYR A 57 -9.93 -8.82 -18.30
C TYR A 57 -8.57 -9.14 -17.68
N CYS A 58 -7.86 -8.10 -17.25
CA CYS A 58 -6.70 -8.26 -16.39
C CYS A 58 -7.16 -8.56 -14.95
N LYS A 59 -6.44 -9.39 -14.18
CA LYS A 59 -6.82 -9.69 -12.77
C LYS A 59 -7.08 -8.45 -11.92
N SER A 60 -6.31 -7.38 -12.12
CA SER A 60 -6.50 -6.09 -11.45
C SER A 60 -7.83 -5.42 -11.84
N CYS A 61 -8.15 -5.46 -13.13
CA CYS A 61 -9.33 -4.85 -13.73
C CYS A 61 -10.61 -5.64 -13.38
N TYR A 62 -10.52 -6.97 -13.49
CA TYR A 62 -11.56 -7.90 -13.09
C TYR A 62 -11.89 -7.74 -11.62
N GLY A 63 -10.86 -7.61 -10.77
CA GLY A 63 -11.00 -7.22 -9.37
C GLY A 63 -11.90 -5.99 -9.28
N LYS A 64 -11.41 -4.81 -9.65
CA LYS A 64 -12.16 -3.54 -9.54
C LYS A 64 -13.61 -3.60 -10.03
N LYS A 65 -13.87 -4.35 -11.12
CA LYS A 65 -15.21 -4.55 -11.69
C LYS A 65 -16.10 -5.46 -10.83
N TYR A 66 -15.66 -6.68 -10.54
CA TYR A 66 -16.54 -7.81 -10.22
C TYR A 66 -16.42 -8.45 -8.83
N GLY A 67 -15.30 -8.34 -8.12
CA GLY A 67 -15.28 -8.88 -6.74
C GLY A 67 -16.07 -8.07 -5.67
N PRO A 68 -15.67 -8.12 -4.39
CA PRO A 68 -16.46 -7.53 -3.32
C PRO A 68 -16.39 -5.99 -3.29
N LYS A 69 -17.52 -5.33 -3.57
CA LYS A 69 -17.69 -3.90 -3.29
C LYS A 69 -17.72 -3.68 -1.77
N GLY A 70 -16.85 -2.81 -1.25
CA GLY A 70 -16.84 -2.40 0.16
C GLY A 70 -15.68 -2.96 1.00
N TYR A 71 -14.95 -3.97 0.50
CA TYR A 71 -13.67 -4.43 1.04
C TYR A 71 -12.65 -4.40 -0.10
N GLY A 72 -11.84 -3.35 -0.16
CA GLY A 72 -11.12 -2.93 -1.38
C GLY A 72 -10.30 -4.01 -2.11
N TYR A 73 -10.08 -3.80 -3.40
CA TYR A 73 -9.33 -4.75 -4.22
C TYR A 73 -7.84 -4.52 -4.07
N GLY A 74 -7.25 -5.20 -3.10
CA GLY A 74 -5.81 -5.33 -3.00
C GLY A 74 -5.32 -6.53 -3.80
N GLN A 75 -4.65 -6.30 -4.93
CA GLN A 75 -3.64 -7.25 -5.36
C GLN A 75 -2.47 -7.15 -4.38
N GLY A 76 -2.47 -8.02 -3.37
CA GLY A 76 -1.38 -8.12 -2.39
C GLY A 76 -1.75 -7.66 -0.98
N ALA A 77 -0.95 -8.14 -0.03
CA ALA A 77 -1.11 -7.85 1.39
C ALA A 77 -0.88 -6.34 1.66
N GLY A 78 -1.96 -5.57 1.84
CA GLY A 78 -1.91 -4.31 2.59
C GLY A 78 -2.46 -3.04 1.95
N THR A 79 -2.96 -3.04 0.71
CA THR A 79 -3.60 -1.83 0.15
C THR A 79 -4.99 -2.16 -0.41
N LEU A 80 -6.04 -1.86 0.34
CA LEU A 80 -7.41 -1.98 -0.13
C LEU A 80 -7.75 -0.70 -0.91
N SER A 81 -7.70 -0.75 -2.25
CA SER A 81 -8.22 0.35 -3.07
C SER A 81 -9.74 0.21 -3.20
N THR A 82 -10.47 1.20 -2.71
CA THR A 82 -11.91 1.34 -2.89
C THR A 82 -12.17 2.30 -4.04
N ASP A 83 -11.61 2.03 -5.22
CA ASP A 83 -11.97 2.78 -6.42
C ASP A 83 -13.25 2.15 -7.01
N LYS A 84 -14.34 2.93 -7.06
CA LYS A 84 -15.59 2.51 -7.72
C LYS A 84 -15.45 2.44 -9.25
N GLY A 85 -14.24 2.62 -9.79
CA GLY A 85 -13.96 2.53 -11.23
C GLY A 85 -14.69 3.57 -12.08
N GLU A 86 -15.20 4.65 -11.48
CA GLU A 86 -16.03 5.66 -12.16
C GLU A 86 -15.25 6.39 -13.28
N SER A 87 -13.92 6.51 -13.12
CA SER A 87 -13.00 7.05 -14.12
C SER A 87 -12.80 6.17 -15.36
N LEU A 88 -13.30 4.93 -15.36
CA LEU A 88 -13.15 3.96 -16.45
C LEU A 88 -14.47 3.66 -17.18
N GLY A 89 -15.51 4.50 -17.01
CA GLY A 89 -16.76 4.42 -17.78
C GLY A 89 -17.62 3.19 -17.46
N ILE A 90 -17.47 2.64 -16.27
CA ILE A 90 -18.16 1.42 -15.83
C ILE A 90 -19.59 1.78 -15.42
N LYS A 91 -20.55 1.70 -16.34
CA LYS A 91 -21.97 1.76 -15.99
C LYS A 91 -22.36 0.49 -15.22
N HIS A 92 -22.75 0.63 -13.96
CA HIS A 92 -23.39 -0.45 -13.22
C HIS A 92 -24.89 -0.48 -13.55
N GLU A 93 -25.42 -1.68 -13.79
CA GLU A 93 -26.83 -1.94 -13.56
C GLU A 93 -27.03 -2.10 -12.05
N GLU A 94 -28.01 -1.37 -11.50
CA GLU A 94 -28.23 -1.22 -10.07
C GLU A 94 -28.81 -2.50 -9.49
N ALA A 95 -27.99 -3.28 -8.78
CA ALA A 95 -28.53 -4.32 -7.89
C ALA A 95 -29.23 -3.64 -6.71
N PRO A 96 -30.42 -4.12 -6.29
CA PRO A 96 -31.22 -3.47 -5.26
C PRO A 96 -30.43 -3.39 -3.96
N GLY A 97 -30.40 -2.19 -3.38
CA GLY A 97 -29.64 -1.86 -2.19
C GLY A 97 -29.91 -2.81 -1.03
N HIS A 98 -28.84 -3.22 -0.36
CA HIS A 98 -28.92 -3.97 0.89
C HIS A 98 -29.56 -3.08 1.97
N ARG A 99 -30.85 -3.31 2.27
CA ARG A 99 -31.55 -2.69 3.39
C ARG A 99 -30.87 -3.11 4.68
N PRO A 100 -30.29 -2.19 5.48
CA PRO A 100 -29.78 -2.56 6.80
C PRO A 100 -30.96 -3.05 7.63
N THR A 101 -30.92 -4.31 8.04
CA THR A 101 -31.77 -4.79 9.14
C THR A 101 -31.25 -4.11 10.39
N THR A 102 -31.93 -3.04 10.80
CA THR A 102 -31.71 -2.41 12.09
C THR A 102 -32.34 -3.35 13.12
N ASN A 103 -31.57 -4.35 13.57
CA ASN A 103 -31.97 -5.10 14.75
C ASN A 103 -31.44 -4.36 15.98
N PRO A 104 -32.29 -3.75 16.82
CA PRO A 104 -31.85 -3.08 18.03
C PRO A 104 -31.63 -4.13 19.12
N ASN A 105 -30.65 -5.03 18.94
CA ASN A 105 -30.19 -5.85 20.06
C ASN A 105 -28.87 -5.29 20.57
N ALA A 106 -28.96 -4.62 21.72
CA ALA A 106 -27.83 -4.11 22.47
C ALA A 106 -27.09 -5.29 23.13
N SER A 107 -26.26 -6.01 22.37
CA SER A 107 -25.29 -6.94 22.95
C SER A 107 -24.10 -6.16 23.49
N LYS A 108 -24.28 -5.77 24.75
CA LYS A 108 -23.27 -5.40 25.73
C LYS A 108 -22.05 -6.34 25.63
N PHE A 109 -20.86 -5.73 25.73
CA PHE A 109 -19.58 -6.38 26.05
C PHE A 109 -18.75 -6.98 24.89
N ALA A 110 -18.18 -6.10 24.06
CA ALA A 110 -16.89 -6.38 23.42
C ALA A 110 -15.89 -5.29 23.83
N GLN A 111 -15.49 -5.31 25.11
CA GLN A 111 -14.28 -4.61 25.54
C GLN A 111 -13.10 -5.33 24.91
N LYS A 112 -12.77 -4.94 23.67
CA LYS A 112 -11.57 -5.37 22.98
C LYS A 112 -10.38 -4.71 23.69
N ILE A 113 -9.91 -5.36 24.76
CA ILE A 113 -8.55 -5.17 25.32
C ILE A 113 -7.56 -5.72 24.29
N GLY A 114 -7.55 -5.12 23.10
CA GLY A 114 -6.46 -5.24 22.15
C GLY A 114 -5.65 -3.98 22.37
N GLY A 115 -4.58 -4.07 23.16
CA GLY A 115 -3.66 -2.97 23.41
C GLY A 115 -3.03 -2.50 22.11
N SER A 116 -3.77 -1.70 21.33
CA SER A 116 -3.23 -0.97 20.21
C SER A 116 -2.31 0.06 20.84
N GLU A 117 -1.00 -0.21 20.84
CA GLU A 117 -0.04 0.76 21.32
C GLU A 117 -0.22 2.05 20.52
N ARG A 118 -0.42 3.16 21.23
CA ARG A 118 -0.77 4.45 20.63
C ARG A 118 0.47 5.29 20.47
N CYS A 119 0.57 6.00 19.36
CA CYS A 119 1.66 6.95 19.17
C CYS A 119 1.41 8.17 20.05
N PRO A 120 2.37 8.59 20.91
CA PRO A 120 2.20 9.76 21.76
C PRO A 120 2.14 11.08 20.97
N ARG A 121 2.59 11.12 19.70
CA ARG A 121 2.55 12.34 18.88
C ARG A 121 1.19 12.57 18.22
N CYS A 122 0.65 11.55 17.56
CA CYS A 122 -0.60 11.67 16.81
C CYS A 122 -1.80 11.05 17.52
N SER A 123 -1.61 10.40 18.68
CA SER A 123 -2.61 9.66 19.46
C SER A 123 -3.32 8.52 18.72
N GLN A 124 -2.92 8.22 17.48
CA GLN A 124 -3.47 7.13 16.66
C GLN A 124 -2.82 5.79 17.03
N ALA A 125 -3.57 4.71 16.76
CA ALA A 125 -3.07 3.35 16.91
C ALA A 125 -1.88 3.09 15.98
N VAL A 126 -0.81 2.51 16.52
CA VAL A 126 0.36 2.09 15.78
C VAL A 126 0.18 0.62 15.41
N TYR A 127 -0.04 0.35 14.13
CA TYR A 127 -0.14 -1.01 13.61
C TYR A 127 1.25 -1.61 13.41
N ALA A 128 1.34 -2.95 13.47
CA ALA A 128 2.61 -3.69 13.39
C ALA A 128 3.46 -3.31 12.16
N ALA A 129 2.84 -2.92 11.04
CA ALA A 129 3.52 -2.51 9.82
C ALA A 129 4.34 -1.21 9.96
N GLU A 130 3.88 -0.29 10.80
CA GLU A 130 4.50 1.04 10.99
C GLU A 130 5.10 1.23 12.38
N LYS A 131 5.03 0.18 13.21
CA LYS A 131 5.50 0.20 14.60
C LYS A 131 7.00 0.34 14.69
N VAL A 132 7.44 1.40 15.35
CA VAL A 132 8.80 1.59 15.83
C VAL A 132 8.74 1.72 17.35
N ILE A 133 9.46 0.87 18.07
CA ILE A 133 9.63 1.01 19.52
C ILE A 133 10.79 2.00 19.75
N GLY A 134 10.53 3.07 20.50
CA GLY A 134 11.53 4.04 20.91
C GLY A 134 11.24 4.51 22.32
N ALA A 135 12.22 4.38 23.21
CA ALA A 135 12.11 4.74 24.64
C ALA A 135 10.90 4.10 25.34
N GLY A 136 10.68 2.80 25.07
CA GLY A 136 9.59 2.04 25.68
C GLY A 136 8.18 2.41 25.20
N LYS A 137 8.04 3.29 24.20
CA LYS A 137 6.76 3.68 23.60
C LYS A 137 6.73 3.30 22.12
N SER A 138 5.54 3.03 21.60
CA SER A 138 5.30 2.80 20.17
C SER A 138 5.15 4.12 19.41
N TRP A 139 5.80 4.24 18.27
CA TRP A 139 5.70 5.38 17.37
C TRP A 139 5.46 4.88 15.95
N HIS A 140 4.80 5.70 15.11
CA HIS A 140 4.84 5.46 13.67
C HIS A 140 6.20 5.82 13.09
N LYS A 141 6.66 5.10 12.06
CA LYS A 141 7.85 5.48 11.27
C LYS A 141 7.83 6.94 10.82
N SER A 142 6.65 7.43 10.44
CA SER A 142 6.42 8.83 10.05
C SER A 142 6.53 9.82 11.23
N CYS A 143 6.09 9.41 12.42
CA CYS A 143 6.09 10.23 13.64
C CYS A 143 7.42 10.14 14.41
N PHE A 144 8.31 9.22 14.07
CA PHE A 144 9.57 9.00 14.75
C PHE A 144 10.66 9.98 14.27
N ARG A 145 10.47 11.26 14.60
CA ARG A 145 11.34 12.38 14.20
C ARG A 145 11.81 13.19 15.39
N CYS A 146 13.04 13.71 15.35
CA CYS A 146 13.55 14.58 16.39
C CYS A 146 12.70 15.84 16.55
N ALA A 147 12.30 16.20 17.79
CA ALA A 147 11.51 17.40 18.08
C ALA A 147 12.21 18.72 17.69
N LYS A 148 13.54 18.76 17.77
CA LYS A 148 14.33 19.97 17.45
C LYS A 148 14.66 20.17 15.97
N CYS A 149 15.16 19.13 15.30
CA CYS A 149 15.64 19.24 13.92
C CYS A 149 14.72 18.59 12.89
N GLY A 150 13.63 17.93 13.30
CA GLY A 150 12.70 17.25 12.40
C GLY A 150 13.26 16.03 11.69
N LYS A 151 14.54 15.68 11.90
CA LYS A 151 15.19 14.54 11.26
C LYS A 151 14.55 13.23 11.72
N GLY A 152 14.22 12.35 10.77
CA GLY A 152 13.81 10.98 11.06
C GLY A 152 14.88 10.28 11.89
N LEU A 153 14.46 9.66 12.99
CA LEU A 153 15.34 8.87 13.83
C LEU A 153 15.21 7.40 13.42
N GLU A 154 16.22 6.61 13.73
CA GLU A 154 16.12 5.15 13.68
C GLU A 154 16.27 4.62 15.10
N SER A 155 15.63 3.50 15.40
CA SER A 155 15.48 2.94 16.75
C SER A 155 16.82 2.78 17.51
N THR A 156 17.95 2.73 16.80
CA THR A 156 19.30 2.58 17.37
C THR A 156 19.97 3.92 17.79
N THR A 157 19.47 5.08 17.39
CA THR A 157 20.11 6.41 17.66
C THR A 157 19.22 7.43 18.37
N LEU A 158 18.21 6.94 19.10
CA LEU A 158 17.26 7.74 19.85
C LEU A 158 17.78 8.11 21.24
N ALA A 159 17.51 9.35 21.68
CA ALA A 159 17.47 9.71 23.10
C ALA A 159 16.08 10.28 23.43
N ASP A 160 15.47 9.81 24.52
CA ASP A 160 14.24 10.39 25.04
C ASP A 160 14.51 11.33 26.21
N LYS A 161 13.70 12.38 26.30
CA LYS A 161 13.73 13.34 27.41
C LYS A 161 12.35 13.92 27.58
N ASP A 162 11.76 13.75 28.77
CA ASP A 162 10.44 14.30 29.13
C ASP A 162 9.28 13.86 28.20
N GLY A 163 9.35 12.64 27.67
CA GLY A 163 8.33 12.13 26.73
C GLY A 163 8.50 12.59 25.27
N GLU A 164 9.51 13.42 24.99
CA GLU A 164 9.90 13.82 23.65
C GLU A 164 11.17 13.10 23.17
N ILE A 165 11.25 12.92 21.84
CA ILE A 165 12.33 12.20 21.19
C ILE A 165 13.31 13.15 20.50
N TYR A 166 14.60 12.92 20.72
CA TYR A 166 15.69 13.75 20.23
C TYR A 166 16.75 12.90 19.51
N CYS A 167 17.42 13.47 18.51
CA CYS A 167 18.61 12.85 17.93
C CYS A 167 19.79 12.99 18.87
N LYS A 168 20.76 12.06 18.86
CA LYS A 168 21.99 12.18 19.67
C LYS A 168 22.68 13.54 19.54
N GLY A 169 22.70 14.12 18.34
CA GLY A 169 23.28 15.45 18.10
C GLY A 169 22.54 16.59 18.80
N CYS A 170 21.21 16.62 18.75
CA CYS A 170 20.41 17.62 19.45
C CYS A 170 20.39 17.37 20.96
N TYR A 171 20.40 16.10 21.37
CA TYR A 171 20.47 15.73 22.78
C TYR A 171 21.79 16.18 23.39
N ALA A 172 22.94 15.89 22.76
CA ALA A 172 24.25 16.34 23.23
C ALA A 172 24.39 17.88 23.24
N LYS A 173 23.87 18.57 22.23
CA LYS A 173 23.92 20.04 22.17
C LYS A 173 23.06 20.73 23.23
N ASN A 174 21.90 20.15 23.55
CA ASN A 174 20.91 20.81 24.41
C ASN A 174 20.94 20.29 25.87
N PHE A 175 21.36 19.05 26.07
CA PHE A 175 21.35 18.35 27.36
C PHE A 175 22.69 17.69 27.69
N GLY A 176 23.71 17.79 26.82
CA GLY A 176 25.06 17.41 27.19
C GLY A 176 25.63 18.35 28.26
N PRO A 177 26.61 17.90 29.06
CA PRO A 177 27.25 18.72 30.06
C PRO A 177 27.85 19.97 29.41
N LYS A 178 27.25 21.14 29.68
CA LYS A 178 27.84 22.43 29.32
C LYS A 178 28.88 22.77 30.37
N GLY A 179 30.14 22.48 30.05
CA GLY A 179 31.29 23.05 30.74
C GLY A 179 32.18 22.03 31.43
N PHE A 180 33.37 21.82 30.86
CA PHE A 180 34.59 22.05 31.62
C PHE A 180 35.56 22.77 30.69
N GLY A 181 35.87 24.03 31.02
CA GLY A 181 36.96 24.75 30.38
C GLY A 181 38.26 24.03 30.71
N PHE A 182 39.09 23.78 29.70
CA PHE A 182 40.49 23.53 29.96
C PHE A 182 41.12 24.86 30.36
N GLY A 183 41.22 25.10 31.67
CA GLY A 183 42.19 26.05 32.19
C GLY A 183 43.58 25.51 31.90
N GLN A 184 44.13 25.85 30.73
CA GLN A 184 45.57 25.73 30.51
C GLN A 184 46.20 26.86 31.33
N GLY A 185 47.04 26.46 32.30
CA GLY A 185 47.57 27.31 33.35
C GLY A 185 48.34 28.55 32.87
N ALA A 186 48.60 29.40 33.86
CA ALA A 186 49.44 30.58 33.76
C ALA A 186 50.84 30.24 33.23
N GLY A 187 51.34 31.07 32.30
CA GLY A 187 52.66 30.93 31.71
C GLY A 187 52.96 32.07 30.74
N ALA A 188 53.17 33.24 31.32
CA ALA A 188 53.80 34.47 30.84
C ALA A 188 54.39 34.55 29.40
N LEU A 189 53.86 35.53 28.64
CA LEU A 189 54.47 36.52 27.72
C LEU A 189 55.73 36.21 26.87
N VAL A 190 55.55 36.56 25.59
CA VAL A 190 56.45 36.89 24.48
C VAL A 190 57.88 37.39 24.79
N HIS A 191 58.87 36.96 23.99
CA HIS A 191 59.63 37.87 23.09
C HIS A 191 60.52 37.13 22.08
N SER A 192 60.70 37.80 20.94
CA SER A 192 61.54 37.50 19.77
C SER A 192 63.05 37.47 20.06
N GLU A 193 63.79 36.70 19.27
CA GLU A 193 64.86 37.14 18.33
C GLU A 193 65.26 35.97 17.42
#